data_AF-A0A6S6UIY6-F1
#
_entry.id   AF-A0A6S6UIY6-F1
#
_cell.length_a   1.000
_cell.length_b   1.000
_cell.length_c   1.000
_cell.angle_alpha   90.00
_cell.angle_beta   90.00
_cell.angle_gamma   90.00
#
_symmetry.space_group_name_H-M   'P 1'
#
loop_
_entity.id
_entity.type
_entity.pdbx_description
1 polymer ?
#
loop_
_entity_poly.entity_id
_entity_poly.type
_entity_poly.pdbx_seq_one_letter_code
_entity_poly.pdbx_strand_id
1 'polypeptide(L)'
;MKYQYIYTKQHEALAGLAIVYAKSKQIDLVPTNIEKLHELNLKEEVHLLVSGNLEAIKRVMHFASKKSLSVGIIADVTQKELRSTFDLPRSLEACVDLALKPCQRKLDLLYCDENLVLQEVVIGEVPPLDSFSTAMYQQTFWERSKSFFRMLRKIKSLTHTSFILTTGKEKVLKFSAIGAVGVEYHNRTFASKLIAKHLKFNDSRLSLVILSPSSIVAYVGYVFQSHILKRTPSSLPNSVGYVHSHKLKVETSKELSVMLDSVNSLHTPITLETKEEALALSVGAKFWEKNNPVKEIKESIRVEHLPSDSEMSSYLEKSIPLFSHASQEQFFSLFKNLREESQLNAMFMTLLILATMIATFGLYINSASVIIGAMLLAPLMQPIVGLSMGLLRQDIGLFMNGARAVFMGVLAVVFTAMLISWILPLEQLTSEMNGRLSPTILDLFVAIVSGVAAAYAKSNEKIVGSLAGVAIAVALVPPLAVSGIGLGWGEWSMFSSALLLFITNLVGIVLAASLTFLMLGFSPVAVAKKGIMYASVLVAIVTVPLSLSFIKMKHDLDIQKQLSSFAVTINKKEIHLKNIETQGKEVRCEVIASDILSKEEKEMLKKIIADKVGEEVRVFASFWYEL
;
A
#
# COMPACT_ATOMS: atom_id res chain seq x y z
N MET A 1 11.91 58.05 -4.83
CA MET A 1 11.91 56.83 -5.68
C MET A 1 11.02 57.08 -6.88
N LYS A 2 11.46 56.73 -8.09
CA LYS A 2 10.64 56.87 -9.31
C LYS A 2 9.91 55.56 -9.60
N TYR A 3 8.66 55.63 -10.03
CA TYR A 3 7.85 54.47 -10.35
C TYR A 3 7.58 54.41 -11.87
N GLN A 4 8.06 53.34 -12.50
CA GLN A 4 7.81 53.09 -13.92
C GLN A 4 6.77 51.97 -14.02
N TYR A 5 5.67 52.21 -14.74
CA TYR A 5 4.62 51.22 -14.89
C TYR A 5 4.61 50.63 -16.30
N ILE A 6 5.05 49.38 -16.40
CA ILE A 6 5.10 48.62 -17.65
C ILE A 6 3.80 47.84 -17.84
N TYR A 7 3.17 47.97 -19.01
CA TYR A 7 1.94 47.25 -19.30
C TYR A 7 1.89 46.71 -20.73
N THR A 8 1.09 45.66 -20.95
CA THR A 8 0.76 45.18 -22.30
C THR A 8 -0.50 45.88 -22.83
N LYS A 9 -0.65 45.96 -24.15
CA LYS A 9 -1.82 46.57 -24.79
C LYS A 9 -3.16 46.00 -24.29
N GLN A 10 -3.22 44.69 -24.01
CA GLN A 10 -4.42 44.05 -23.47
C GLN A 10 -4.77 44.51 -22.05
N HIS A 11 -3.80 45.01 -21.29
CA HIS A 11 -3.97 45.44 -19.89
C HIS A 11 -3.92 46.97 -19.76
N GLU A 12 -4.10 47.72 -20.84
CA GLU A 12 -4.07 49.19 -20.83
C GLU A 12 -5.19 49.79 -19.97
N ALA A 13 -6.39 49.21 -20.00
CA ALA A 13 -7.50 49.64 -19.15
C ALA A 13 -7.20 49.42 -17.66
N LEU A 14 -6.62 48.26 -17.31
CA LEU A 14 -6.17 47.95 -15.95
C LEU A 14 -5.09 48.94 -15.50
N ALA A 15 -4.16 49.27 -16.40
CA ALA A 15 -3.12 50.23 -16.13
C ALA A 15 -3.67 51.64 -15.87
N GLY A 16 -4.65 52.08 -16.66
CA GLY A 16 -5.34 53.35 -16.43
C GLY A 16 -5.96 53.43 -15.03
N LEU A 17 -6.68 52.39 -14.60
CA LEU A 17 -7.29 52.34 -13.26
C LEU A 17 -6.23 52.37 -12.15
N ALA A 18 -5.15 51.60 -12.29
CA ALA A 18 -4.07 51.58 -11.33
C ALA A 18 -3.33 52.93 -11.23
N ILE A 19 -3.14 53.63 -12.35
CA ILE A 19 -2.56 54.99 -12.38
C ILE A 19 -3.45 55.98 -11.64
N VAL A 20 -4.76 55.98 -11.91
CA VAL A 20 -5.72 56.87 -11.22
C VAL A 20 -5.67 56.63 -9.71
N TYR A 21 -5.67 55.36 -9.28
CA TYR A 21 -5.58 55.00 -7.87
C TYR A 21 -4.24 55.39 -7.26
N ALA A 22 -3.11 55.15 -7.92
CA ALA A 22 -1.78 55.57 -7.44
C ALA A 22 -1.68 57.10 -7.29
N LYS A 23 -2.27 57.84 -8.22
CA LYS A 23 -2.33 59.32 -8.17
C LYS A 23 -3.13 59.83 -6.97
N SER A 24 -4.19 59.12 -6.57
CA SER A 24 -4.93 59.40 -5.33
C SER A 24 -4.06 59.28 -4.06
N LYS A 25 -2.96 58.52 -4.14
CA LYS A 25 -1.94 58.37 -3.08
C LYS A 25 -0.72 59.28 -3.27
N GLN A 26 -0.81 60.28 -4.13
CA GLN A 26 0.27 61.22 -4.45
C GLN A 26 1.51 60.52 -5.05
N ILE A 27 1.33 59.37 -5.72
CA ILE A 27 2.39 58.66 -6.43
C ILE A 27 2.14 58.76 -7.92
N ASP A 28 3.14 59.26 -8.66
CA ASP A 28 3.09 59.36 -10.11
C ASP A 28 3.72 58.11 -10.74
N LEU A 29 2.92 57.38 -11.52
CA LEU A 29 3.35 56.21 -12.27
C LEU A 29 3.60 56.63 -13.71
N VAL A 30 4.82 56.44 -14.21
CA VAL A 30 5.14 56.71 -15.61
C VAL A 30 4.74 55.51 -16.48
N PRO A 31 3.65 55.58 -17.27
CA PRO A 31 3.19 54.46 -18.06
C PRO A 31 4.15 54.18 -19.22
N THR A 32 4.44 52.91 -19.49
CA THR A 32 5.24 52.48 -20.65
C THR A 32 4.72 51.17 -21.19
N ASN A 33 4.50 51.15 -22.51
CA ASN A 33 4.16 49.92 -23.20
C ASN A 33 5.39 48.98 -23.19
N ILE A 34 5.16 47.69 -22.93
CA ILE A 34 6.23 46.68 -22.86
C ILE A 34 7.11 46.61 -24.12
N GLU A 35 6.61 46.97 -25.29
CA GLU A 35 7.42 46.97 -26.52
C GLU A 35 8.60 47.96 -26.44
N LYS A 36 8.47 49.01 -25.63
CA LYS A 36 9.53 50.00 -25.37
C LYS A 36 10.43 49.64 -24.19
N LEU A 37 10.28 48.46 -23.59
CA LEU A 37 11.05 48.05 -22.41
C LEU A 37 12.57 48.14 -22.63
N HIS A 38 13.04 47.76 -23.82
CA HIS A 38 14.47 47.77 -24.18
C HIS A 38 15.03 49.18 -24.39
N GLU A 39 14.18 50.16 -24.71
CA GLU A 39 14.55 51.56 -24.90
C GLU A 39 14.76 52.29 -23.56
N LEU A 40 14.32 51.70 -22.44
CA LEU A 40 14.38 52.32 -21.13
C LEU A 40 15.79 52.29 -20.53
N ASN A 41 16.43 53.46 -20.52
CA ASN A 41 17.69 53.69 -19.79
C ASN A 41 17.42 54.10 -18.32
N LEU A 42 17.07 53.11 -17.50
CA LEU A 42 16.77 53.29 -16.07
C LEU A 42 18.06 53.22 -15.23
N LYS A 43 18.23 54.18 -14.32
CA LYS A 43 19.30 54.24 -13.29
C LYS A 43 18.87 53.50 -12.00
N GLU A 44 19.79 53.28 -11.06
CA GLU A 44 19.68 52.43 -9.85
C GLU A 44 18.61 52.80 -8.78
N GLU A 45 17.62 53.66 -9.06
CA GLU A 45 16.59 54.07 -8.07
C GLU A 45 15.14 54.05 -8.63
N VAL A 46 14.84 53.08 -9.50
CA VAL A 46 13.51 52.91 -10.10
C VAL A 46 12.83 51.67 -9.56
N HIS A 47 11.57 51.81 -9.13
CA HIS A 47 10.67 50.69 -8.87
C HIS A 47 9.83 50.43 -10.11
N LEU A 48 9.83 49.19 -10.60
CA LEU A 48 9.03 48.78 -11.75
C LEU A 48 7.70 48.20 -11.28
N LEU A 49 6.60 48.69 -11.82
CA LEU A 49 5.30 48.03 -11.72
C LEU A 49 5.03 47.33 -13.04
N VAL A 50 4.39 46.15 -13.00
CA VAL A 50 4.02 45.42 -14.22
C VAL A 50 2.61 44.87 -14.17
N SER A 51 1.87 45.03 -15.27
CA SER A 51 0.61 44.32 -15.53
C SER A 51 0.58 43.81 -16.97
N GLY A 52 0.35 42.52 -17.15
CA GLY A 52 0.39 41.90 -18.47
C GLY A 52 0.04 40.43 -18.41
N ASN A 53 0.11 39.76 -19.56
CA ASN A 53 0.11 38.30 -19.59
C ASN A 53 1.39 37.75 -18.89
N LEU A 54 1.42 36.45 -18.61
CA LEU A 54 2.51 35.85 -17.84
C LEU A 54 3.89 36.07 -18.50
N GLU A 55 3.96 35.97 -19.82
CA GLU A 55 5.18 36.19 -20.61
C GLU A 55 5.71 37.63 -20.47
N ALA A 56 4.83 38.63 -20.52
CA ALA A 56 5.20 40.02 -20.30
C ALA A 56 5.77 40.24 -18.90
N ILE A 57 5.14 39.66 -17.88
CA ILE A 57 5.62 39.74 -16.49
C ILE A 57 7.01 39.12 -16.37
N LYS A 58 7.24 37.94 -16.96
CA LYS A 58 8.56 37.29 -16.99
C LYS A 58 9.63 38.15 -17.66
N ARG A 59 9.32 38.78 -18.80
CA ARG A 59 10.25 39.68 -19.50
C ARG A 59 10.66 40.86 -18.62
N VAL A 60 9.71 41.47 -17.90
CA VAL A 60 10.01 42.57 -16.97
C VAL A 60 10.83 42.08 -15.78
N MET A 61 10.50 40.94 -15.19
CA MET A 61 11.26 40.34 -14.09
C MET A 61 12.71 40.03 -14.49
N HIS A 62 12.90 39.45 -15.68
CA HIS A 62 14.23 39.15 -16.20
C HIS A 62 15.05 40.43 -16.48
N PHE A 63 14.42 41.45 -17.08
CA PHE A 63 15.05 42.76 -17.28
C PHE A 63 15.43 43.43 -15.96
N ALA A 64 14.54 43.38 -14.96
CA ALA A 64 14.77 43.95 -13.64
C ALA A 64 15.91 43.24 -12.90
N SER A 65 15.96 41.91 -12.99
CA SER A 65 17.02 41.09 -12.39
C SER A 65 18.41 41.48 -12.94
N LYS A 66 18.55 41.66 -14.25
CA LYS A 66 19.81 42.11 -14.88
C LYS A 66 20.26 43.51 -14.43
N LYS A 67 19.32 44.39 -14.07
CA LYS A 67 19.59 45.77 -13.63
C LYS A 67 19.50 45.97 -12.12
N SER A 68 19.36 44.90 -11.33
CA SER A 68 19.15 44.96 -9.87
C SER A 68 17.99 45.88 -9.43
N LEU A 69 16.92 45.96 -10.24
CA LEU A 69 15.74 46.76 -9.94
C LEU A 69 14.70 45.95 -9.15
N SER A 70 13.85 46.65 -8.39
CA SER A 70 12.73 46.04 -7.68
C SER A 70 11.45 46.08 -8.52
N VAL A 71 10.62 45.04 -8.41
CA VAL A 71 9.39 44.87 -9.20
C VAL A 71 8.17 44.69 -8.29
N GLY A 72 7.04 45.28 -8.68
CA GLY A 72 5.71 45.03 -8.13
C GLY A 72 4.76 44.53 -9.22
N ILE A 73 3.96 43.50 -8.91
CA ILE A 73 3.03 42.90 -9.87
C ILE A 73 1.61 43.40 -9.59
N ILE A 74 0.97 43.96 -10.62
CA ILE A 74 -0.47 44.22 -10.63
C ILE A 74 -1.13 43.13 -11.49
N ALA A 75 -1.63 42.09 -10.81
CA ALA A 75 -2.25 40.96 -11.49
C ALA A 75 -3.69 41.27 -11.92
N ASP A 76 -4.10 40.73 -13.07
CA ASP A 76 -5.48 40.74 -13.54
C ASP A 76 -6.34 39.75 -12.72
N VAL A 77 -7.66 39.98 -12.64
CA VAL A 77 -8.62 39.11 -11.93
C VAL A 77 -8.62 37.66 -12.48
N THR A 78 -8.34 37.52 -13.78
CA THR A 78 -8.26 36.22 -14.47
C THR A 78 -7.03 35.39 -14.07
N GLN A 79 -5.96 36.03 -13.57
CA GLN A 79 -4.67 35.40 -13.26
C GLN A 79 -4.63 34.70 -11.90
N LYS A 80 -5.52 33.71 -11.70
CA LYS A 80 -5.68 33.00 -10.42
C LYS A 80 -4.40 32.30 -9.96
N GLU A 81 -3.64 31.72 -10.89
CA GLU A 81 -2.42 30.97 -10.58
C GLU A 81 -1.29 31.88 -10.12
N LEU A 82 -1.01 32.95 -10.87
CA LEU A 82 -0.03 33.97 -10.51
C LEU A 82 -0.32 34.58 -9.13
N ARG A 83 -1.59 34.94 -8.88
CA ARG A 83 -2.03 35.45 -7.57
C ARG A 83 -1.81 34.43 -6.46
N SER A 84 -2.03 33.17 -6.75
CA SER A 84 -1.81 32.10 -5.78
C SER A 84 -0.33 31.83 -5.51
N THR A 85 0.53 31.97 -6.52
CA THR A 85 1.98 31.74 -6.41
C THR A 85 2.61 32.80 -5.52
N PHE A 86 2.33 34.08 -5.75
CA PHE A 86 2.94 35.20 -5.01
C PHE A 86 2.05 35.80 -3.91
N ASP A 87 0.94 35.13 -3.56
CA ASP A 87 -0.05 35.58 -2.58
C ASP A 87 -0.57 37.02 -2.84
N LEU A 88 -0.85 37.35 -4.10
CA LEU A 88 -1.28 38.69 -4.50
C LEU A 88 -2.75 38.98 -4.12
N PRO A 89 -3.06 40.18 -3.58
CA PRO A 89 -4.41 40.56 -3.15
C PRO A 89 -5.43 40.56 -4.28
N ARG A 90 -6.67 40.10 -4.01
CA ARG A 90 -7.74 39.98 -5.04
C ARG A 90 -8.25 41.31 -5.58
N SER A 91 -8.40 42.32 -4.72
CA SER A 91 -8.85 43.66 -5.14
C SER A 91 -7.72 44.42 -5.83
N LEU A 92 -8.09 45.25 -6.80
CA LEU A 92 -7.12 46.04 -7.56
C LEU A 92 -6.34 46.98 -6.62
N GLU A 93 -7.05 47.69 -5.76
CA GLU A 93 -6.52 48.69 -4.84
C GLU A 93 -5.46 48.08 -3.91
N ALA A 94 -5.75 46.91 -3.33
CA ALA A 94 -4.80 46.23 -2.46
C ALA A 94 -3.62 45.65 -3.24
N CYS A 95 -3.83 45.22 -4.49
CA CYS A 95 -2.76 44.75 -5.36
C CYS A 95 -1.81 45.88 -5.74
N VAL A 96 -2.35 47.06 -6.07
CA VAL A 96 -1.55 48.27 -6.34
C VAL A 96 -0.82 48.70 -5.07
N ASP A 97 -1.46 48.67 -3.91
CA ASP A 97 -0.81 49.00 -2.63
C ASP A 97 0.36 48.09 -2.28
N LEU A 98 0.26 46.81 -2.64
CA LEU A 98 1.37 45.88 -2.50
C LEU A 98 2.45 46.16 -3.55
N ALA A 99 2.06 46.34 -4.81
CA ALA A 99 2.97 46.57 -5.93
C ALA A 99 3.71 47.91 -5.85
N LEU A 100 3.22 48.88 -5.08
CA LEU A 100 3.89 50.16 -4.85
C LEU A 100 4.96 50.10 -3.75
N LYS A 101 5.02 49.02 -2.96
CA LYS A 101 5.95 48.89 -1.82
C LYS A 101 7.18 48.09 -2.25
N PRO A 102 8.32 48.72 -2.51
CA PRO A 102 9.53 48.01 -2.92
C PRO A 102 9.96 47.03 -1.83
N CYS A 103 10.16 45.78 -2.21
CA CYS A 103 10.74 44.79 -1.30
C CYS A 103 12.27 44.91 -1.29
N GLN A 104 12.89 44.78 -0.12
CA GLN A 104 14.34 44.64 -0.01
C GLN A 104 14.80 43.17 -0.13
N ARG A 105 13.89 42.22 0.15
CA ARG A 105 14.19 40.79 0.04
C ARG A 105 14.21 40.40 -1.43
N LYS A 106 15.27 39.71 -1.83
CA LYS A 106 15.39 39.15 -3.18
C LYS A 106 14.90 37.72 -3.19
N LEU A 107 14.26 37.34 -4.29
CA LEU A 107 13.93 35.98 -4.64
C LEU A 107 15.05 35.40 -5.46
N ASP A 108 15.30 34.12 -5.25
CA ASP A 108 15.94 33.29 -6.26
C ASP A 108 15.11 33.31 -7.57
N LEU A 109 15.64 32.86 -8.68
CA LEU A 109 14.87 32.69 -9.91
C LEU A 109 15.28 31.40 -10.61
N LEU A 110 14.31 30.52 -10.88
CA LEU A 110 14.48 29.33 -11.71
C LEU A 110 14.47 29.66 -13.19
N TYR A 111 15.50 29.18 -13.88
CA TYR A 111 15.61 29.22 -15.33
C TYR A 111 15.56 27.79 -15.89
N CYS A 112 14.85 27.64 -17.00
CA CYS A 112 14.98 26.51 -17.91
C CYS A 112 15.68 27.01 -19.17
N ASP A 113 16.94 26.63 -19.31
CA ASP A 113 17.91 27.20 -20.24
C ASP A 113 17.98 28.73 -20.07
N GLU A 114 17.47 29.51 -21.02
CA GLU A 114 17.41 30.98 -20.96
C GLU A 114 16.04 31.51 -20.47
N ASN A 115 15.04 30.64 -20.28
CA ASN A 115 13.66 31.03 -20.02
C ASN A 115 13.34 31.05 -18.52
N LEU A 116 12.80 32.16 -18.03
CA LEU A 116 12.36 32.29 -16.64
C LEU A 116 11.11 31.43 -16.37
N VAL A 117 11.12 30.71 -15.26
CA VAL A 117 10.02 29.87 -14.78
C VAL A 117 9.50 30.43 -13.46
N LEU A 118 8.18 30.57 -13.33
CA LEU A 118 7.57 31.17 -12.14
C LEU A 118 6.74 30.17 -11.32
N GLN A 119 6.25 29.10 -11.94
CA GLN A 119 5.35 28.14 -11.32
C GLN A 119 5.94 26.73 -11.37
N GLU A 120 6.14 26.18 -12.57
CA GLU A 120 6.64 24.82 -12.75
C GLU A 120 7.19 24.55 -14.16
N VAL A 121 8.08 23.57 -14.24
CA VAL A 121 8.53 22.94 -15.48
C VAL A 121 7.99 21.52 -15.53
N VAL A 122 7.20 21.19 -16.54
CA VAL A 122 6.65 19.83 -16.74
C VAL A 122 7.38 19.15 -17.89
N ILE A 123 8.02 18.02 -17.63
CA ILE A 123 8.79 17.23 -18.61
C ILE A 123 8.01 15.94 -18.89
N GLY A 124 7.49 15.79 -20.11
CA GLY A 124 6.61 14.69 -20.51
C GLY A 124 5.18 14.80 -19.97
N GLU A 125 4.41 13.72 -20.06
CA GLU A 125 3.05 13.64 -19.52
C GLU A 125 3.07 12.99 -18.14
N VAL A 126 2.81 13.76 -17.07
CA VAL A 126 2.93 13.29 -15.69
C VAL A 126 1.65 13.45 -14.87
N PRO A 127 0.54 12.81 -15.25
CA PRO A 127 -0.68 12.88 -14.46
C PRO A 127 -0.50 12.25 -13.07
N PRO A 128 -1.05 12.82 -11.98
CA PRO A 128 -1.66 14.14 -11.85
C PRO A 128 -0.66 15.25 -11.46
N LEU A 129 0.66 14.98 -11.48
CA LEU A 129 1.70 15.95 -11.11
C LEU A 129 1.62 17.23 -11.97
N ASP A 130 1.26 17.09 -13.24
CA ASP A 130 1.08 18.15 -14.25
C ASP A 130 -0.22 18.97 -14.10
N SER A 131 -1.03 18.72 -13.07
CA SER A 131 -2.33 19.38 -12.91
C SER A 131 -2.32 20.46 -11.82
N PHE A 132 -2.70 21.68 -12.20
CA PHE A 132 -2.85 22.80 -11.27
C PHE A 132 -4.04 22.59 -10.32
N SER A 133 -3.82 22.68 -9.00
CA SER A 133 -4.85 22.31 -8.01
C SER A 133 -6.02 23.29 -7.89
N THR A 134 -5.98 24.46 -8.54
CA THR A 134 -7.06 25.45 -8.49
C THR A 134 -8.36 24.90 -9.07
N ALA A 135 -8.28 23.98 -10.04
CA ALA A 135 -9.43 23.23 -10.55
C ALA A 135 -9.91 22.10 -9.62
N MET A 136 -9.07 21.62 -8.70
CA MET A 136 -9.36 20.46 -7.82
C MET A 136 -10.09 20.82 -6.52
N TYR A 137 -9.92 22.05 -6.00
CA TYR A 137 -10.38 22.36 -4.63
C TYR A 137 -11.89 22.60 -4.51
N GLN A 138 -12.58 22.89 -5.62
CA GLN A 138 -14.03 23.08 -5.68
C GLN A 138 -14.80 21.83 -6.13
N GLN A 139 -14.13 20.74 -6.47
CA GLN A 139 -14.81 19.55 -7.00
C GLN A 139 -15.40 18.65 -5.91
N THR A 140 -16.62 18.17 -6.14
CA THR A 140 -17.27 17.14 -5.34
C THR A 140 -16.56 15.78 -5.46
N PHE A 141 -16.82 14.86 -4.54
CA PHE A 141 -16.25 13.50 -4.59
C PHE A 141 -16.55 12.81 -5.93
N TRP A 142 -17.75 13.03 -6.48
CA TRP A 142 -18.20 12.43 -7.73
C TRP A 142 -17.43 12.96 -8.96
N GLU A 143 -17.19 14.26 -9.02
CA GLU A 143 -16.37 14.88 -10.08
C GLU A 143 -14.91 14.41 -10.02
N ARG A 144 -14.36 14.26 -8.81
CA ARG A 144 -13.01 13.69 -8.60
C ARG A 144 -12.93 12.24 -9.04
N SER A 145 -13.94 11.43 -8.74
CA SER A 145 -14.01 10.05 -9.21
C SER A 145 -14.06 10.00 -10.75
N LYS A 146 -14.89 10.84 -11.38
CA LYS A 146 -14.96 10.94 -12.84
C LYS A 146 -13.63 11.39 -13.47
N SER A 147 -12.94 12.35 -12.84
CA SER A 147 -11.61 12.82 -13.24
C SER A 147 -10.57 11.70 -13.10
N PHE A 148 -10.57 11.00 -11.97
CA PHE A 148 -9.73 9.82 -11.71
C PHE A 148 -9.92 8.75 -12.80
N PHE A 149 -11.16 8.36 -13.12
CA PHE A 149 -11.41 7.39 -14.19
C PHE A 149 -10.96 7.89 -15.57
N ARG A 150 -11.02 9.20 -15.84
CA ARG A 150 -10.50 9.78 -17.07
C ARG A 150 -8.96 9.71 -17.13
N MET A 151 -8.28 9.94 -16.00
CA MET A 151 -6.84 9.74 -15.86
C MET A 151 -6.46 8.26 -16.02
N LEU A 152 -7.24 7.34 -15.43
CA LEU A 152 -7.02 5.89 -15.57
C LEU A 152 -7.03 5.44 -17.04
N ARG A 153 -7.87 6.04 -17.89
CA ARG A 153 -7.89 5.72 -19.33
C ARG A 153 -6.61 6.13 -20.06
N LYS A 154 -5.93 7.18 -19.60
CA LYS A 154 -4.65 7.64 -20.17
C LYS A 154 -3.45 6.80 -19.74
N ILE A 155 -3.56 5.98 -18.69
CA ILE A 155 -2.44 5.14 -18.22
C ILE A 155 -1.89 4.25 -19.36
N LYS A 156 -2.77 3.75 -20.22
CA LYS A 156 -2.37 2.87 -21.33
C LYS A 156 -1.49 3.55 -22.38
N SER A 157 -1.52 4.88 -22.48
CA SER A 157 -0.65 5.63 -23.39
C SER A 157 0.64 6.12 -22.73
N LEU A 158 0.78 5.98 -21.40
CA LEU A 158 2.00 6.36 -20.71
C LEU A 158 3.06 5.28 -20.90
N THR A 159 4.19 5.68 -21.45
CA THR A 159 5.37 4.82 -21.61
C THR A 159 6.53 5.44 -20.86
N HIS A 160 7.37 4.60 -20.27
CA HIS A 160 8.62 5.13 -19.72
C HIS A 160 9.59 5.51 -20.84
N THR A 161 10.52 6.39 -20.51
CA THR A 161 11.74 6.64 -21.27
C THR A 161 12.93 6.60 -20.30
N SER A 162 14.13 6.36 -20.83
CA SER A 162 15.36 6.52 -20.06
C SER A 162 15.61 8.00 -19.79
N PHE A 163 15.90 8.33 -18.53
CA PHE A 163 16.32 9.63 -18.04
C PHE A 163 17.78 9.57 -17.60
N ILE A 164 18.56 10.54 -18.01
CA ILE A 164 19.91 10.82 -17.52
C ILE A 164 19.84 12.21 -16.88
N LEU A 165 20.00 12.24 -15.56
CA LEU A 165 19.98 13.47 -14.78
C LEU A 165 21.38 13.75 -14.25
N THR A 166 21.94 14.90 -14.59
CA THR A 166 23.24 15.34 -14.06
C THR A 166 23.00 16.48 -13.08
N THR A 167 23.38 16.28 -11.82
CA THR A 167 23.22 17.31 -10.79
C THR A 167 24.33 18.34 -10.82
N GLY A 168 24.16 19.45 -10.10
CA GLY A 168 25.17 20.51 -10.04
C GLY A 168 26.48 20.11 -9.35
N LYS A 169 26.54 18.94 -8.68
CA LYS A 169 27.79 18.32 -8.20
C LYS A 169 28.35 17.28 -9.19
N GLU A 170 27.91 17.33 -10.45
CA GLU A 170 28.29 16.41 -11.51
C GLU A 170 27.94 14.93 -11.25
N LYS A 171 27.04 14.66 -10.28
CA LYS A 171 26.54 13.30 -10.06
C LYS A 171 25.55 12.94 -11.17
N VAL A 172 25.84 11.87 -11.90
CA VAL A 172 24.96 11.33 -12.95
C VAL A 172 24.04 10.26 -12.37
N LEU A 173 22.74 10.43 -12.57
CA LEU A 173 21.69 9.50 -12.17
C LEU A 173 21.00 8.97 -13.43
N LYS A 174 20.87 7.65 -13.54
CA LYS A 174 20.19 7.00 -14.67
C LYS A 174 19.02 6.19 -14.16
N PHE A 175 17.84 6.42 -14.71
CA PHE A 175 16.61 5.72 -14.33
C PHE A 175 15.58 5.80 -15.47
N SER A 176 14.59 4.93 -15.42
CA SER A 176 13.44 4.92 -16.32
C SER A 176 12.29 5.65 -15.65
N ALA A 177 11.62 6.58 -16.35
CA ALA A 177 10.48 7.33 -15.82
C ALA A 177 9.51 7.74 -16.93
N ILE A 178 8.28 8.09 -16.55
CA ILE A 178 7.29 8.65 -17.48
C ILE A 178 7.60 10.13 -17.73
N GLY A 179 7.98 10.84 -16.67
CA GLY A 179 8.31 12.26 -16.75
C GLY A 179 8.67 12.86 -15.39
N ALA A 180 8.81 14.17 -15.34
CA ALA A 180 9.13 14.89 -14.12
C ALA A 180 8.50 16.30 -14.07
N VAL A 181 8.35 16.85 -12.86
CA VAL A 181 7.93 18.23 -12.61
C VAL A 181 8.96 18.95 -11.75
N GLY A 182 9.52 20.04 -12.27
CA GLY A 182 10.41 20.94 -11.55
C GLY A 182 9.64 22.07 -10.90
N VAL A 183 9.89 22.33 -9.62
CA VAL A 183 9.32 23.44 -8.84
C VAL A 183 10.39 24.06 -7.96
N GLU A 184 10.32 25.37 -7.78
CA GLU A 184 11.25 26.13 -6.95
C GLU A 184 10.68 26.42 -5.55
N TYR A 185 9.39 26.82 -5.47
CA TYR A 185 8.78 27.29 -4.22
C TYR A 185 7.54 26.49 -3.80
N HIS A 186 7.09 26.76 -2.58
CA HIS A 186 5.75 26.38 -2.14
C HIS A 186 4.70 27.12 -2.96
N ASN A 187 4.03 26.38 -3.83
CA ASN A 187 2.94 26.88 -4.64
C ASN A 187 1.71 25.95 -4.52
N ARG A 188 0.70 26.15 -5.36
CA ARG A 188 -0.51 25.32 -5.34
C ARG A 188 -0.49 24.18 -6.36
N THR A 189 0.63 23.89 -7.02
CA THR A 189 0.73 22.73 -7.91
C THR A 189 0.70 21.44 -7.10
N PHE A 190 0.34 20.34 -7.76
CA PHE A 190 0.26 19.06 -7.09
C PHE A 190 1.66 18.56 -6.70
N ALA A 191 2.65 18.73 -7.57
CA ALA A 191 4.05 18.42 -7.30
C ALA A 191 4.55 19.15 -6.03
N SER A 192 4.35 20.47 -5.94
CA SER A 192 4.77 21.26 -4.78
C SER A 192 4.17 20.77 -3.46
N LYS A 193 2.87 20.40 -3.45
CA LYS A 193 2.22 19.84 -2.25
C LYS A 193 2.81 18.50 -1.83
N LEU A 194 3.17 17.65 -2.78
CA LEU A 194 3.73 16.33 -2.51
C LEU A 194 5.08 16.43 -1.80
N ILE A 195 5.88 17.42 -2.19
CA ILE A 195 7.20 17.69 -1.63
C ILE A 195 7.22 18.89 -0.68
N ALA A 196 6.07 19.34 -0.17
CA ALA A 196 5.99 20.53 0.68
C ALA A 196 6.94 20.45 1.89
N LYS A 197 7.09 19.26 2.50
CA LYS A 197 8.04 19.07 3.62
C LYS A 197 9.52 19.20 3.22
N HIS A 198 9.81 19.11 1.93
CA HIS A 198 11.16 19.11 1.36
C HIS A 198 11.50 20.41 0.62
N LEU A 199 10.49 21.20 0.26
CA LEU A 199 10.67 22.54 -0.29
C LEU A 199 11.15 23.48 0.82
N LYS A 200 12.38 23.94 0.67
CA LYS A 200 12.95 25.05 1.42
C LYS A 200 13.02 26.25 0.50
N PHE A 201 12.85 27.44 1.06
CA PHE A 201 12.84 28.66 0.27
C PHE A 201 14.16 29.41 0.36
N ASN A 202 14.54 30.02 -0.76
CA ASN A 202 15.75 30.83 -0.92
C ASN A 202 17.02 30.07 -0.54
N ASP A 203 17.06 28.77 -0.88
CA ASP A 203 18.22 27.91 -0.67
C ASP A 203 19.03 27.70 -1.96
N SER A 204 18.77 28.54 -2.98
CA SER A 204 19.43 28.53 -4.29
C SER A 204 19.29 27.20 -5.02
N ARG A 205 18.19 26.46 -4.78
CA ARG A 205 17.96 25.14 -5.35
C ARG A 205 16.54 24.95 -5.85
N LEU A 206 16.45 24.11 -6.87
CA LEU A 206 15.17 23.64 -7.42
C LEU A 206 14.90 22.21 -6.99
N SER A 207 13.63 21.85 -6.94
CA SER A 207 13.18 20.51 -6.64
C SER A 207 12.50 19.87 -7.85
N LEU A 208 13.04 18.74 -8.28
CA LEU A 208 12.50 17.92 -9.36
C LEU A 208 11.80 16.69 -8.77
N VAL A 209 10.50 16.56 -9.06
CA VAL A 209 9.65 15.43 -8.68
C VAL A 209 9.50 14.52 -9.89
N ILE A 210 9.96 13.28 -9.77
CA ILE A 210 10.01 12.33 -10.88
C ILE A 210 8.87 11.32 -10.73
N LEU A 211 8.10 11.07 -11.79
CA LEU A 211 7.08 10.03 -11.80
C LEU A 211 7.59 8.79 -12.53
N SER A 212 7.82 7.72 -11.79
CA SER A 212 8.26 6.43 -12.32
C SER A 212 7.56 5.28 -11.60
N PRO A 213 6.32 4.96 -11.99
CA PRO A 213 5.61 3.82 -11.44
C PRO A 213 6.17 2.51 -11.99
N SER A 214 6.53 1.58 -11.10
CA SER A 214 6.91 0.22 -11.48
C SER A 214 5.73 -0.63 -11.96
N SER A 215 4.49 -0.20 -11.71
CA SER A 215 3.27 -0.88 -12.15
C SER A 215 2.06 0.04 -12.19
N ILE A 216 1.04 -0.37 -12.94
CA ILE A 216 -0.26 0.30 -12.98
C ILE A 216 -0.88 0.31 -11.58
N VAL A 217 -0.84 -0.79 -10.84
CA VAL A 217 -1.43 -0.86 -9.49
C VAL A 217 -0.77 0.15 -8.54
N ALA A 218 0.56 0.29 -8.58
CA ALA A 218 1.28 1.26 -7.75
C ALA A 218 0.89 2.71 -8.11
N TYR A 219 0.81 3.01 -9.41
CA TYR A 219 0.35 4.30 -9.90
C TYR A 219 -1.09 4.61 -9.47
N VAL A 220 -2.02 3.67 -9.68
CA VAL A 220 -3.43 3.82 -9.34
C VAL A 220 -3.62 4.01 -7.83
N GLY A 221 -2.93 3.23 -7.00
CA GLY A 221 -2.98 3.37 -5.55
C GLY A 221 -2.55 4.77 -5.11
N TYR A 222 -1.47 5.29 -5.69
CA TYR A 222 -0.99 6.64 -5.44
C TYR A 222 -2.00 7.73 -5.86
N VAL A 223 -2.52 7.66 -7.10
CA VAL A 223 -3.50 8.64 -7.59
C VAL A 223 -4.79 8.56 -6.76
N PHE A 224 -5.23 7.37 -6.37
CA PHE A 224 -6.41 7.20 -5.52
C PHE A 224 -6.24 7.87 -4.15
N GLN A 225 -5.11 7.61 -3.48
CA GLN A 225 -4.83 8.16 -2.16
C GLN A 225 -4.73 9.69 -2.17
N SER A 226 -4.14 10.24 -3.22
CA SER A 226 -3.93 11.69 -3.34
C SER A 226 -5.17 12.43 -3.87
N HIS A 227 -5.80 11.92 -4.93
CA HIS A 227 -6.87 12.62 -5.67
C HIS A 227 -8.26 12.39 -5.05
N ILE A 228 -8.54 11.18 -4.56
CA ILE A 228 -9.86 10.84 -3.99
C ILE A 228 -9.88 11.11 -2.48
N LEU A 229 -8.90 10.57 -1.75
CA LEU A 229 -8.85 10.65 -0.29
C LEU A 229 -8.28 11.97 0.26
N LYS A 230 -7.77 12.88 -0.59
CA LYS A 230 -7.11 14.15 -0.20
C LYS A 230 -6.00 13.99 0.86
N ARG A 231 -5.41 12.80 0.97
CA ARG A 231 -4.33 12.54 1.92
C ARG A 231 -3.01 12.79 1.21
N THR A 232 -2.28 13.81 1.64
CA THR A 232 -0.85 13.95 1.31
C THR A 232 -0.08 12.89 2.11
N PRO A 233 0.63 11.96 1.44
CA PRO A 233 1.42 10.94 2.12
C PRO A 233 2.42 11.55 3.12
N SER A 234 2.66 10.87 4.24
CA SER A 234 3.69 11.29 5.20
C SER A 234 5.10 11.15 4.64
N SER A 235 5.30 10.21 3.72
CA SER A 235 6.52 9.90 2.97
C SER A 235 6.23 9.81 1.47
N LEU A 236 7.24 10.06 0.62
CA LEU A 236 7.08 9.93 -0.83
C LEU A 236 6.68 8.49 -1.22
N PRO A 237 5.73 8.30 -2.15
CA PRO A 237 5.41 6.99 -2.70
C PRO A 237 6.59 6.37 -3.45
N ASN A 238 6.67 5.04 -3.49
CA ASN A 238 7.70 4.30 -4.25
C ASN A 238 7.62 4.56 -5.76
N SER A 239 6.54 5.14 -6.28
CA SER A 239 6.43 5.53 -7.71
C SER A 239 6.95 6.94 -7.98
N VAL A 240 7.44 7.64 -6.95
CA VAL A 240 7.88 9.04 -7.04
C VAL A 240 9.33 9.16 -6.59
N GLY A 241 10.17 9.75 -7.43
CA GLY A 241 11.52 10.16 -7.10
C GLY A 241 11.59 11.65 -6.75
N TYR A 242 12.66 12.03 -6.05
CA TYR A 242 12.91 13.42 -5.68
C TYR A 242 14.38 13.75 -5.83
N VAL A 243 14.67 14.88 -6.49
CA VAL A 243 16.01 15.45 -6.58
C VAL A 243 15.94 16.93 -6.29
N HIS A 244 16.83 17.42 -5.44
CA HIS A 244 16.89 18.81 -5.05
C HIS A 244 18.31 19.34 -5.15
N SER A 245 18.56 20.19 -6.13
CA SER A 245 19.89 20.67 -6.53
C SER A 245 19.83 22.08 -7.13
N HIS A 246 20.96 22.78 -7.19
CA HIS A 246 21.02 24.16 -7.71
C HIS A 246 21.00 24.20 -9.25
N LYS A 247 21.45 23.11 -9.86
CA LYS A 247 21.48 22.91 -11.31
C LYS A 247 21.15 21.45 -11.62
N LEU A 248 20.31 21.21 -12.61
CA LEU A 248 19.95 19.89 -13.11
C LEU A 248 19.96 19.91 -14.64
N LYS A 249 20.80 19.08 -15.26
CA LYS A 249 20.71 18.78 -16.68
C LYS A 249 19.83 17.55 -16.87
N VAL A 250 18.80 17.65 -17.71
CA VAL A 250 17.85 16.56 -17.97
C VAL A 250 17.99 16.13 -19.42
N GLU A 251 18.40 14.89 -19.62
CA GLU A 251 18.50 14.25 -20.93
C GLU A 251 17.61 13.00 -20.95
N THR A 252 17.00 12.70 -22.09
CA THR A 252 16.12 11.54 -22.26
C THR A 252 16.44 10.79 -23.54
N SER A 253 16.21 9.47 -23.56
CA SER A 253 16.44 8.66 -24.77
C SER A 253 15.45 8.99 -25.90
N LYS A 254 14.20 9.30 -25.56
CA LYS A 254 13.21 9.87 -26.47
C LYS A 254 13.00 11.34 -26.15
N GLU A 255 12.85 12.16 -27.17
CA GLU A 255 12.53 13.57 -27.01
C GLU A 255 11.16 13.72 -26.33
N LEU A 256 11.13 14.40 -25.17
CA LEU A 256 9.92 14.71 -24.44
C LEU A 256 9.60 16.20 -24.57
N SER A 257 8.31 16.51 -24.66
CA SER A 257 7.82 17.88 -24.55
C SER A 257 8.06 18.42 -23.15
N VAL A 258 8.51 19.67 -23.06
CA VAL A 258 8.75 20.40 -21.81
C VAL A 258 7.82 21.61 -21.78
N MET A 259 6.86 21.66 -20.88
CA MET A 259 5.98 22.81 -20.67
C MET A 259 6.49 23.71 -19.54
N LEU A 260 6.69 25.00 -19.83
CA LEU A 260 6.99 26.03 -18.84
C LEU A 260 5.72 26.80 -18.49
N ASP A 261 5.33 26.78 -17.21
CA ASP A 261 4.18 27.50 -16.66
C ASP A 261 2.90 27.38 -17.52
N SER A 262 2.63 26.18 -18.04
CA SER A 262 1.47 25.84 -18.87
C SER A 262 1.38 26.46 -20.27
N VAL A 263 2.40 27.17 -20.77
CA VAL A 263 2.30 27.92 -22.04
C VAL A 263 3.39 27.57 -23.05
N ASN A 264 4.67 27.57 -22.63
CA ASN A 264 5.78 27.45 -23.58
C ASN A 264 6.23 25.99 -23.69
N SER A 265 6.30 25.46 -24.91
CA SER A 265 6.81 24.10 -25.18
C SER A 265 8.27 24.14 -25.66
N LEU A 266 9.17 23.60 -24.85
CA LEU A 266 10.53 23.21 -25.23
C LEU A 266 10.60 21.69 -25.41
N HIS A 267 11.79 21.17 -25.70
CA HIS A 267 12.05 19.74 -25.78
C HIS A 267 13.36 19.39 -25.07
N THR A 268 13.43 18.19 -24.51
CA THR A 268 14.67 17.64 -23.93
C THR A 268 15.75 17.48 -25.01
N PRO A 269 17.04 17.74 -24.71
CA PRO A 269 17.60 17.99 -23.39
C PRO A 269 17.41 19.45 -22.92
N ILE A 270 17.24 19.64 -21.61
CA ILE A 270 17.10 20.95 -20.99
C ILE A 270 18.03 21.09 -19.77
N THR A 271 18.35 22.33 -19.41
CA THR A 271 19.08 22.65 -18.18
C THR A 271 18.22 23.50 -17.26
N LEU A 272 17.99 23.03 -16.04
CA LEU A 272 17.33 23.77 -14.98
C LEU A 272 18.39 24.37 -14.06
N GLU A 273 18.35 25.67 -13.81
CA GLU A 273 19.32 26.36 -12.97
C GLU A 273 18.65 27.44 -12.14
N THR A 274 19.00 27.52 -10.85
CA THR A 274 18.48 28.55 -9.93
C THR A 274 19.53 29.64 -9.77
N LYS A 275 19.14 30.91 -9.96
CA LYS A 275 20.00 32.07 -9.70
C LYS A 275 19.67 32.64 -8.33
N GLU A 276 20.66 32.66 -7.44
CA GLU A 276 20.53 33.12 -6.06
C GLU A 276 20.27 34.64 -5.99
N GLU A 277 19.32 35.03 -5.13
CA GLU A 277 19.01 36.42 -4.79
C GLU A 277 18.90 37.34 -6.03
N ALA A 278 18.24 36.84 -7.08
CA ALA A 278 18.25 37.43 -8.41
C ALA A 278 17.27 38.61 -8.59
N LEU A 279 16.17 38.69 -7.82
CA LEU A 279 15.16 39.74 -8.03
C LEU A 279 14.45 40.17 -6.75
N ALA A 280 14.45 41.48 -6.47
CA ALA A 280 13.59 42.08 -5.45
C ALA A 280 12.14 42.16 -5.94
N LEU A 281 11.25 41.30 -5.44
CA LEU A 281 9.84 41.24 -5.86
C LEU A 281 8.88 41.53 -4.71
N SER A 282 7.90 42.40 -4.97
CA SER A 282 6.86 42.78 -4.03
C SER A 282 5.74 41.72 -4.04
N VAL A 283 5.75 40.85 -3.04
CA VAL A 283 4.83 39.70 -2.90
C VAL A 283 4.09 39.74 -1.56
N GLY A 284 2.99 38.99 -1.44
CA GLY A 284 2.14 39.00 -0.25
C GLY A 284 2.83 38.47 1.00
N ALA A 285 2.37 38.89 2.19
CA ALA A 285 2.98 38.48 3.45
C ALA A 285 2.98 36.95 3.65
N LYS A 286 1.89 36.25 3.27
CA LYS A 286 1.81 34.80 3.45
C LYS A 286 2.72 34.04 2.49
N PHE A 287 3.17 34.68 1.40
CA PHE A 287 4.20 34.09 0.55
C PHE A 287 5.47 33.90 1.38
N TRP A 288 5.95 34.95 2.05
CA TRP A 288 7.14 34.89 2.90
C TRP A 288 6.97 33.96 4.10
N GLU A 289 5.80 33.93 4.74
CA GLU A 289 5.55 33.03 5.88
C GLU A 289 5.66 31.55 5.52
N LYS A 290 5.11 31.16 4.36
CA LYS A 290 5.19 29.77 3.85
C LYS A 290 6.59 29.37 3.42
N ASN A 291 7.40 30.38 3.12
CA ASN A 291 8.69 30.27 2.47
C ASN A 291 9.74 30.93 3.37
N ASN A 292 9.80 30.54 4.65
CA ASN A 292 10.80 31.08 5.55
C ASN A 292 12.19 30.49 5.25
N PRO A 293 13.27 31.31 5.24
CA PRO A 293 14.61 30.85 4.94
C PRO A 293 15.09 29.87 6.02
N VAL A 294 15.53 28.67 5.61
CA VAL A 294 16.11 27.66 6.51
C VAL A 294 17.58 27.47 6.15
N LYS A 295 18.45 27.66 7.15
CA LYS A 295 19.92 27.74 6.98
C LYS A 295 20.64 26.39 6.80
N GLU A 296 19.97 25.33 6.33
CA GLU A 296 20.55 23.98 6.30
C GLU A 296 20.61 23.35 4.91
N ILE A 297 21.85 23.07 4.49
CA ILE A 297 22.36 23.14 3.11
C ILE A 297 22.89 21.76 2.70
N LYS A 298 22.04 20.84 2.24
CA LYS A 298 22.51 19.64 1.54
C LYS A 298 21.59 19.31 0.38
N GLU A 299 22.21 19.04 -0.77
CA GLU A 299 21.57 18.41 -1.91
C GLU A 299 20.89 17.12 -1.45
N SER A 300 19.65 16.90 -1.88
CA SER A 300 18.85 15.74 -1.48
C SER A 300 18.43 14.97 -2.71
N ILE A 301 18.77 13.68 -2.74
CA ILE A 301 18.48 12.77 -3.84
C ILE A 301 17.77 11.56 -3.23
N ARG A 302 16.63 11.19 -3.80
CA ARG A 302 15.83 10.01 -3.45
C ARG A 302 15.30 9.39 -4.73
N VAL A 303 16.16 8.62 -5.38
CA VAL A 303 15.84 7.93 -6.65
C VAL A 303 16.30 6.48 -6.65
N GLU A 304 16.84 5.99 -5.54
CA GLU A 304 17.43 4.65 -5.42
C GLU A 304 16.40 3.53 -5.63
N HIS A 305 15.14 3.81 -5.34
CA HIS A 305 14.03 2.88 -5.55
C HIS A 305 13.43 2.96 -6.96
N LEU A 306 13.89 3.88 -7.80
CA LEU A 306 13.40 4.00 -9.17
C LEU A 306 13.99 2.89 -10.05
N PRO A 307 13.26 2.46 -11.09
CA PRO A 307 13.77 1.48 -12.04
C PRO A 307 15.03 2.00 -12.75
N SER A 308 16.20 1.43 -12.46
CA SER A 308 17.47 1.79 -13.10
C SER A 308 18.11 0.65 -13.90
N ASP A 309 17.64 -0.59 -13.73
CA ASP A 309 18.15 -1.75 -14.46
C ASP A 309 17.87 -1.63 -15.96
N SER A 310 18.85 -1.98 -16.80
CA SER A 310 18.75 -1.88 -18.26
C SER A 310 17.63 -2.75 -18.84
N GLU A 311 17.44 -3.96 -18.31
CA GLU A 311 16.34 -4.84 -18.69
C GLU A 311 14.98 -4.26 -18.30
N MET A 312 14.80 -3.87 -17.03
CA MET A 312 13.53 -3.30 -16.54
C MET A 312 13.18 -2.01 -17.30
N SER A 313 14.18 -1.19 -17.62
CA SER A 313 14.00 0.02 -18.45
C SER A 313 13.48 -0.34 -19.85
N SER A 314 14.04 -1.36 -20.50
CA SER A 314 13.59 -1.85 -21.82
C SER A 314 12.15 -2.41 -21.79
N TYR A 315 11.78 -3.11 -20.71
CA TYR A 315 10.40 -3.60 -20.53
C TYR A 315 9.40 -2.46 -20.32
N LEU A 316 9.75 -1.46 -19.50
CA LEU A 316 8.89 -0.31 -19.18
C LEU A 316 8.75 0.68 -20.35
N GLU A 317 9.70 0.71 -21.28
CA GLU A 317 9.61 1.49 -22.53
C GLU A 317 8.49 1.00 -23.45
N LYS A 318 8.09 -0.28 -23.36
CA LYS A 318 6.99 -0.85 -24.16
C LYS A 318 5.62 -0.56 -23.55
N SER A 319 5.46 -0.91 -22.27
CA SER A 319 4.21 -0.69 -21.52
C SER A 319 4.44 -0.85 -20.03
N ILE A 320 3.75 -0.05 -19.23
CA ILE A 320 3.73 -0.22 -17.77
C ILE A 320 2.96 -1.52 -17.44
N PRO A 321 3.57 -2.49 -16.75
CA PRO A 321 2.91 -3.74 -16.42
C PRO A 321 1.81 -3.53 -15.37
N LEU A 322 0.81 -4.41 -15.35
CA LEU A 322 -0.27 -4.35 -14.37
C LEU A 322 0.27 -4.49 -12.93
N PHE A 323 1.19 -5.43 -12.73
CA PHE A 323 1.85 -5.74 -11.47
C PHE A 323 3.35 -5.41 -11.55
N SER A 324 3.99 -5.15 -10.41
CA SER A 324 5.43 -4.87 -10.38
C SER A 324 6.21 -6.07 -10.89
N HIS A 325 7.42 -5.82 -11.39
CA HIS A 325 8.42 -6.87 -11.61
C HIS A 325 9.48 -6.72 -10.52
N ALA A 326 9.82 -7.81 -9.85
CA ALA A 326 10.95 -7.79 -8.91
C ALA A 326 12.25 -7.63 -9.71
N SER A 327 13.22 -6.88 -9.18
CA SER A 327 14.54 -6.79 -9.80
C SER A 327 15.23 -8.17 -9.78
N GLN A 328 16.22 -8.38 -10.66
CA GLN A 328 16.97 -9.65 -10.66
C GLN A 328 17.64 -9.93 -9.31
N GLU A 329 18.15 -8.89 -8.64
CA GLU A 329 18.78 -8.99 -7.32
C GLU A 329 17.76 -9.43 -6.25
N GLN A 330 16.60 -8.77 -6.18
CA GLN A 330 15.52 -9.13 -5.24
C GLN A 330 15.01 -10.54 -5.51
N PHE A 331 14.87 -10.91 -6.78
CA PHE A 331 14.48 -12.25 -7.17
C PHE A 331 15.52 -13.27 -6.70
N PHE A 332 16.80 -13.03 -6.98
CA PHE A 332 17.89 -13.94 -6.61
C PHE A 332 18.03 -14.09 -5.09
N SER A 333 17.98 -12.99 -4.34
CA SER A 333 18.07 -13.02 -2.87
C SER A 333 16.91 -13.79 -2.26
N LEU A 334 15.66 -13.50 -2.68
CA LEU A 334 14.49 -14.23 -2.23
C LEU A 334 14.58 -15.72 -2.58
N PHE A 335 14.91 -16.04 -3.83
CA PHE A 335 14.95 -17.42 -4.30
C PHE A 335 16.02 -18.24 -3.59
N LYS A 336 17.20 -17.65 -3.34
CA LYS A 336 18.26 -18.26 -2.55
C LYS A 336 17.79 -18.55 -1.13
N ASN A 337 17.23 -17.55 -0.45
CA ASN A 337 16.72 -17.67 0.92
C ASN A 337 15.65 -18.77 1.02
N LEU A 338 14.69 -18.79 0.09
CA LEU A 338 13.65 -19.82 0.05
C LEU A 338 14.23 -21.21 -0.19
N ARG A 339 15.26 -21.34 -1.02
CA ARG A 339 15.88 -22.63 -1.31
C ARG A 339 16.68 -23.17 -0.12
N GLU A 340 17.32 -22.32 0.66
CA GLU A 340 18.02 -22.69 1.89
C GLU A 340 17.01 -23.09 2.99
N GLU A 341 15.95 -22.31 3.16
CA GLU A 341 14.90 -22.53 4.17
C GLU A 341 13.95 -23.70 3.87
N SER A 342 13.86 -24.12 2.61
CA SER A 342 13.04 -25.28 2.21
C SER A 342 13.72 -26.63 2.41
N GLN A 343 14.98 -26.64 2.85
CA GLN A 343 15.71 -27.89 3.06
C GLN A 343 15.36 -28.51 4.40
N LEU A 344 15.17 -29.83 4.39
CA LEU A 344 15.10 -30.60 5.62
C LEU A 344 16.48 -30.61 6.27
N ASN A 345 16.58 -30.04 7.47
CA ASN A 345 17.80 -30.00 8.26
C ASN A 345 17.52 -30.33 9.73
N ALA A 346 18.57 -30.61 10.49
CA ALA A 346 18.44 -31.01 11.89
C ALA A 346 17.82 -29.92 12.77
N MET A 347 18.15 -28.64 12.52
CA MET A 347 17.60 -27.51 13.28
C MET A 347 16.08 -27.42 13.11
N PHE A 348 15.60 -27.52 11.86
CA PHE A 348 14.18 -27.53 11.52
C PHE A 348 13.45 -28.66 12.26
N MET A 349 13.97 -29.89 12.22
CA MET A 349 13.36 -31.04 12.88
C MET A 349 13.33 -30.88 14.40
N THR A 350 14.43 -30.45 15.00
CA THR A 350 14.52 -30.25 16.46
C THR A 350 13.54 -29.19 16.95
N LEU A 351 13.49 -28.02 16.28
CA LEU A 351 12.55 -26.96 16.65
C LEU A 351 11.10 -27.41 16.48
N LEU A 352 10.79 -28.16 15.42
CA LEU A 352 9.45 -28.67 15.17
C LEU A 352 9.01 -29.70 16.21
N ILE A 353 9.89 -30.62 16.61
CA ILE A 353 9.61 -31.61 17.67
C ILE A 353 9.38 -30.91 19.00
N LEU A 354 10.26 -29.97 19.39
CA LEU A 354 10.11 -29.21 20.63
C LEU A 354 8.83 -28.38 20.65
N ALA A 355 8.52 -27.70 19.53
CA ALA A 355 7.27 -26.98 19.37
C ALA A 355 6.06 -27.91 19.49
N THR A 356 6.12 -29.10 18.91
CA THR A 356 5.06 -30.11 19.01
C THR A 356 4.86 -30.59 20.44
N MET A 357 5.93 -30.80 21.20
CA MET A 357 5.83 -31.16 22.62
C MET A 357 5.10 -30.06 23.40
N ILE A 358 5.52 -28.79 23.23
CA ILE A 358 4.88 -27.65 23.90
C ILE A 358 3.41 -27.53 23.46
N ALA A 359 3.11 -27.67 22.17
CA ALA A 359 1.74 -27.61 21.65
C ALA A 359 0.87 -28.72 22.22
N THR A 360 1.38 -29.96 22.28
CA THR A 360 0.68 -31.12 22.81
C THR A 360 0.37 -30.93 24.30
N PHE A 361 1.34 -30.51 25.10
CA PHE A 361 1.09 -30.18 26.51
C PHE A 361 0.12 -29.02 26.66
N GLY A 362 0.26 -27.96 25.84
CA GLY A 362 -0.65 -26.81 25.80
C GLY A 362 -2.10 -27.22 25.52
N LEU A 363 -2.31 -28.19 24.63
CA LEU A 363 -3.62 -28.77 24.33
C LEU A 363 -4.19 -29.54 25.53
N TYR A 364 -3.37 -30.34 26.23
CA TYR A 364 -3.78 -31.06 27.45
C TYR A 364 -4.15 -30.14 28.60
N ILE A 365 -3.40 -29.06 28.83
CA ILE A 365 -3.70 -28.07 29.88
C ILE A 365 -4.71 -27.00 29.44
N ASN A 366 -5.27 -27.14 28.22
CA ASN A 366 -6.24 -26.22 27.64
C ASN A 366 -5.79 -24.74 27.64
N SER A 367 -4.53 -24.47 27.28
CA SER A 367 -3.92 -23.13 27.34
C SER A 367 -3.61 -22.58 25.96
N ALA A 368 -4.48 -21.69 25.47
CA ALA A 368 -4.30 -20.99 24.20
C ALA A 368 -2.94 -20.27 24.11
N SER A 369 -2.49 -19.62 25.19
CA SER A 369 -1.22 -18.88 25.22
C SER A 369 0.01 -19.77 25.00
N VAL A 370 0.02 -20.97 25.60
CA VAL A 370 1.11 -21.94 25.43
C VAL A 370 1.10 -22.51 24.00
N ILE A 371 -0.09 -22.79 23.47
CA ILE A 371 -0.26 -23.26 22.09
C ILE A 371 0.25 -22.20 21.10
N ILE A 372 -0.07 -20.92 21.33
CA ILE A 372 0.46 -19.81 20.52
C ILE A 372 1.99 -19.73 20.64
N GLY A 373 2.55 -19.86 21.85
CA GLY A 373 4.00 -19.90 22.05
C GLY A 373 4.69 -21.02 21.26
N ALA A 374 4.09 -22.21 21.22
CA ALA A 374 4.57 -23.33 20.42
C ALA A 374 4.54 -23.04 18.91
N MET A 375 3.47 -22.39 18.43
CA MET A 375 3.36 -21.98 17.03
C MET A 375 4.54 -21.07 16.64
N LEU A 376 4.90 -20.07 17.47
CA LEU A 376 6.02 -19.15 17.19
C LEU A 376 7.37 -19.85 17.01
N LEU A 377 7.56 -20.97 17.67
CA LEU A 377 8.79 -21.76 17.61
C LEU A 377 8.87 -22.62 16.33
N ALA A 378 7.72 -23.02 15.78
CA ALA A 378 7.65 -24.01 14.73
C ALA A 378 8.03 -23.45 13.35
N PRO A 379 9.06 -23.99 12.67
CA PRO A 379 9.55 -23.46 11.41
C PRO A 379 8.77 -23.95 10.17
N LEU A 380 7.58 -24.54 10.32
CA LEU A 380 6.86 -25.23 9.23
C LEU A 380 6.48 -24.30 8.07
N MET A 381 6.35 -23.00 8.32
CA MET A 381 5.98 -22.03 7.29
C MET A 381 7.08 -21.75 6.26
N GLN A 382 8.35 -21.90 6.65
CA GLN A 382 9.51 -21.71 5.77
C GLN A 382 9.44 -22.61 4.52
N PRO A 383 9.36 -23.96 4.65
CA PRO A 383 9.26 -24.84 3.49
C PRO A 383 7.93 -24.72 2.74
N ILE A 384 6.84 -24.28 3.39
CA ILE A 384 5.54 -24.06 2.72
C ILE A 384 5.61 -22.87 1.77
N VAL A 385 6.21 -21.76 2.21
CA VAL A 385 6.39 -20.57 1.36
C VAL A 385 7.32 -20.90 0.19
N GLY A 386 8.40 -21.65 0.43
CA GLY A 386 9.27 -22.13 -0.64
C GLY A 386 8.58 -23.08 -1.62
N LEU A 387 7.77 -24.02 -1.13
CA LEU A 387 6.92 -24.88 -1.95
C LEU A 387 5.97 -24.07 -2.84
N SER A 388 5.38 -23.00 -2.31
CA SER A 388 4.49 -22.09 -3.05
C SER A 388 5.20 -21.37 -4.19
N MET A 389 6.44 -20.95 -3.96
CA MET A 389 7.29 -20.33 -4.99
C MET A 389 7.76 -21.35 -6.04
N GLY A 390 8.15 -22.55 -5.62
CA GLY A 390 8.50 -23.66 -6.50
C GLY A 390 7.34 -24.05 -7.41
N LEU A 391 6.13 -24.14 -6.87
CA LEU A 391 4.90 -24.40 -7.61
C LEU A 391 4.61 -23.27 -8.62
N LEU A 392 4.72 -22.01 -8.20
CA LEU A 392 4.48 -20.85 -9.05
C LEU A 392 5.44 -20.78 -10.25
N ARG A 393 6.73 -21.06 -10.04
CA ARG A 393 7.76 -20.99 -11.09
C ARG A 393 8.00 -22.31 -11.83
N GLN A 394 7.28 -23.37 -11.46
CA GLN A 394 7.51 -24.74 -11.96
C GLN A 394 8.96 -25.22 -11.71
N ASP A 395 9.57 -24.76 -10.62
CA ASP A 395 10.88 -25.25 -10.18
C ASP A 395 10.67 -26.54 -9.38
N ILE A 396 10.87 -27.68 -10.06
CA ILE A 396 10.66 -29.00 -9.49
C ILE A 396 11.58 -29.23 -8.28
N GLY A 397 12.81 -28.68 -8.30
CA GLY A 397 13.75 -28.84 -7.20
C GLY A 397 13.27 -28.16 -5.93
N LEU A 398 12.89 -26.88 -6.03
CA LEU A 398 12.36 -26.12 -4.89
C LEU A 398 11.03 -26.70 -4.39
N PHE A 399 10.14 -27.08 -5.32
CA PHE A 399 8.86 -27.71 -4.99
C PHE A 399 9.05 -29.04 -4.23
N MET A 400 9.91 -29.93 -4.74
CA MET A 400 10.18 -31.23 -4.10
C MET A 400 10.89 -31.09 -2.75
N ASN A 401 11.83 -30.15 -2.63
CA ASN A 401 12.50 -29.90 -1.35
C ASN A 401 11.51 -29.42 -0.29
N GLY A 402 10.69 -28.41 -0.62
CA GLY A 402 9.63 -27.94 0.26
C GLY A 402 8.61 -29.04 0.58
N ALA A 403 8.18 -29.81 -0.42
CA ALA A 403 7.21 -30.90 -0.22
C ALA A 403 7.74 -31.99 0.71
N ARG A 404 9.00 -32.40 0.54
CA ARG A 404 9.66 -33.36 1.42
C ARG A 404 9.80 -32.83 2.84
N ALA A 405 10.21 -31.57 3.01
CA ALA A 405 10.33 -30.96 4.33
C ALA A 405 8.97 -30.86 5.04
N VAL A 406 7.92 -30.44 4.34
CA VAL A 406 6.55 -30.41 4.88
C VAL A 406 6.08 -31.82 5.23
N PHE A 407 6.26 -32.80 4.35
CA PHE A 407 5.83 -34.18 4.59
C PHE A 407 6.52 -34.81 5.80
N MET A 408 7.85 -34.71 5.88
CA MET A 408 8.61 -35.22 7.02
C MET A 408 8.29 -34.45 8.31
N GLY A 409 8.04 -33.14 8.21
CA GLY A 409 7.59 -32.32 9.33
C GLY A 409 6.22 -32.76 9.86
N VAL A 410 5.26 -33.00 8.97
CA VAL A 410 3.93 -33.55 9.34
C VAL A 410 4.07 -34.88 10.05
N LEU A 411 4.88 -35.80 9.51
CA LEU A 411 5.13 -37.09 10.16
C LEU A 411 5.74 -36.92 11.54
N ALA A 412 6.72 -36.03 11.70
CA ALA A 412 7.33 -35.76 13.00
C ALA A 412 6.32 -35.20 14.01
N VAL A 413 5.51 -34.22 13.63
CA VAL A 413 4.50 -33.61 14.51
C VAL A 413 3.48 -34.66 14.95
N VAL A 414 2.89 -35.38 13.99
CA VAL A 414 1.87 -36.41 14.26
C VAL A 414 2.45 -37.52 15.14
N PHE A 415 3.64 -38.01 14.82
CA PHE A 415 4.30 -39.07 15.57
C PHE A 415 4.68 -38.63 17.00
N THR A 416 5.25 -37.44 17.17
CA THR A 416 5.58 -36.91 18.51
C THR A 416 4.33 -36.73 19.36
N ALA A 417 3.26 -36.13 18.83
CA ALA A 417 2.01 -35.95 19.56
C ALA A 417 1.32 -37.29 19.88
N MET A 418 1.36 -38.25 18.96
CA MET A 418 0.88 -39.62 19.17
C MET A 418 1.63 -40.31 20.30
N LEU A 419 2.97 -40.27 20.30
CA LEU A 419 3.78 -40.88 21.36
C LEU A 419 3.50 -40.25 22.73
N ILE A 420 3.40 -38.92 22.81
CA ILE A 420 3.07 -38.23 24.06
C ILE A 420 1.70 -38.67 24.57
N SER A 421 0.72 -38.75 23.69
CA SER A 421 -0.66 -39.11 24.04
C SER A 421 -0.82 -40.58 24.42
N TRP A 422 0.01 -41.44 23.83
CA TRP A 422 0.05 -42.85 24.20
C TRP A 422 0.69 -43.06 25.58
N ILE A 423 1.72 -42.27 25.91
CA ILE A 423 2.39 -42.30 27.23
C ILE A 423 1.51 -41.65 28.32
N LEU A 424 0.76 -40.61 27.96
CA LEU A 424 -0.15 -39.87 28.83
C LEU A 424 -1.60 -40.13 28.40
N PRO A 425 -2.24 -41.23 28.85
CA PRO A 425 -3.61 -41.60 28.47
C PRO A 425 -4.63 -40.73 29.22
N LEU A 426 -4.58 -39.42 28.99
CA LEU A 426 -5.54 -38.44 29.49
C LEU A 426 -6.59 -38.21 28.40
N GLU A 427 -7.61 -39.07 28.35
CA GLU A 427 -8.69 -39.01 27.34
C GLU A 427 -9.74 -37.93 27.69
N GLN A 428 -9.28 -36.71 27.96
CA GLN A 428 -10.15 -35.57 28.22
C GLN A 428 -10.11 -34.61 27.04
N LEU A 429 -11.23 -34.50 26.32
CA LEU A 429 -11.36 -33.55 25.22
C LEU A 429 -11.41 -32.11 25.76
N THR A 430 -10.36 -31.34 25.49
CA THR A 430 -10.30 -29.92 25.90
C THR A 430 -10.99 -29.01 24.88
N SER A 431 -11.38 -27.80 25.29
CA SER A 431 -12.01 -26.84 24.37
C SER A 431 -11.08 -26.45 23.22
N GLU A 432 -9.78 -26.35 23.48
CA GLU A 432 -8.76 -26.11 22.46
C GLU A 432 -8.68 -27.26 21.46
N MET A 433 -8.72 -28.52 21.90
CA MET A 433 -8.75 -29.66 20.97
C MET A 433 -10.03 -29.66 20.14
N ASN A 434 -11.19 -29.47 20.79
CA ASN A 434 -12.49 -29.48 20.13
C ASN A 434 -12.62 -28.40 19.03
N GLY A 435 -12.07 -27.20 19.27
CA GLY A 435 -12.04 -26.12 18.28
C GLY A 435 -11.30 -26.48 16.98
N ARG A 436 -10.49 -27.54 16.96
CA ARG A 436 -9.74 -28.02 15.79
C ARG A 436 -10.38 -29.22 15.10
N LEU A 437 -11.47 -29.76 15.64
CA LEU A 437 -12.23 -30.87 15.08
C LEU A 437 -13.39 -30.43 14.18
N SER A 438 -13.63 -29.13 14.12
CA SER A 438 -14.75 -28.50 13.42
C SER A 438 -14.24 -27.54 12.33
N PRO A 439 -13.66 -28.04 11.22
CA PRO A 439 -13.13 -27.17 10.17
C PRO A 439 -14.22 -26.32 9.53
N THR A 440 -13.95 -25.03 9.35
CA THR A 440 -14.90 -24.08 8.75
C THR A 440 -14.30 -23.38 7.52
N ILE A 441 -15.17 -22.74 6.74
CA ILE A 441 -14.73 -21.86 5.64
C ILE A 441 -13.93 -20.65 6.18
N LEU A 442 -14.16 -20.24 7.43
CA LEU A 442 -13.42 -19.14 8.05
C LEU A 442 -11.94 -19.51 8.25
N ASP A 443 -11.63 -20.76 8.57
CA ASP A 443 -10.25 -21.24 8.69
C ASP A 443 -9.50 -21.11 7.37
N LEU A 444 -10.18 -21.41 6.25
CA LEU A 444 -9.61 -21.20 4.90
C LEU A 444 -9.31 -19.72 4.63
N PHE A 445 -10.19 -18.79 5.03
CA PHE A 445 -9.91 -17.37 4.90
C PHE A 445 -8.70 -16.94 5.74
N VAL A 446 -8.59 -17.43 6.97
CA VAL A 446 -7.41 -17.18 7.82
C VAL A 446 -6.15 -17.71 7.14
N ALA A 447 -6.18 -18.93 6.60
CA ALA A 447 -5.07 -19.52 5.86
C ALA A 447 -4.67 -18.69 4.62
N ILE A 448 -5.63 -18.19 3.85
CA ILE A 448 -5.37 -17.31 2.71
C ILE A 448 -4.67 -16.03 3.17
N VAL A 449 -5.18 -15.36 4.21
CA VAL A 449 -4.58 -14.14 4.74
C VAL A 449 -3.17 -14.41 5.29
N SER A 450 -2.95 -15.52 5.99
CA SER A 450 -1.64 -15.96 6.46
C SER A 450 -0.68 -16.22 5.30
N GLY A 451 -1.14 -16.82 4.19
CA GLY A 451 -0.32 -17.04 2.99
C GLY A 451 0.10 -15.73 2.31
N VAL A 452 -0.82 -14.77 2.20
CA VAL A 452 -0.50 -13.41 1.70
C VAL A 452 0.54 -12.74 2.60
N ALA A 453 0.31 -12.76 3.92
CA ALA A 453 1.21 -12.16 4.90
C ALA A 453 2.61 -12.80 4.85
N ALA A 454 2.70 -14.13 4.75
CA ALA A 454 3.96 -14.86 4.69
C ALA A 454 4.76 -14.53 3.42
N ALA A 455 4.12 -14.56 2.26
CA ALA A 455 4.77 -14.22 0.99
C ALA A 455 5.22 -12.75 0.98
N TYR A 456 4.36 -11.82 1.42
CA TYR A 456 4.68 -10.40 1.45
C TYR A 456 5.81 -10.06 2.43
N ALA A 457 5.81 -10.66 3.62
CA ALA A 457 6.87 -10.49 4.60
C ALA A 457 8.20 -11.03 4.06
N LYS A 458 8.18 -12.19 3.40
CA LYS A 458 9.39 -12.79 2.83
C LYS A 458 9.96 -12.01 1.66
N SER A 459 9.10 -11.38 0.86
CA SER A 459 9.50 -10.53 -0.26
C SER A 459 10.05 -9.17 0.13
N ASN A 460 9.90 -8.74 1.39
CA ASN A 460 10.32 -7.41 1.85
C ASN A 460 11.34 -7.52 2.99
N GLU A 461 12.63 -7.35 2.69
CA GLU A 461 13.73 -7.44 3.65
C GLU A 461 13.56 -6.52 4.88
N LYS A 462 12.87 -5.37 4.72
CA LYS A 462 12.59 -4.41 5.80
C LYS A 462 11.55 -4.91 6.83
N ILE A 463 10.76 -5.93 6.50
CA ILE A 463 9.65 -6.42 7.32
C ILE A 463 10.03 -7.69 8.09
N VAL A 464 11.11 -8.36 7.68
CA VAL A 464 11.54 -9.68 8.18
C VAL A 464 11.86 -9.69 9.69
N GLY A 465 12.07 -8.53 10.34
CA GLY A 465 12.60 -8.45 11.70
C GLY A 465 11.64 -8.47 12.89
N SER A 466 10.30 -8.32 12.75
CA SER A 466 9.45 -8.14 13.95
C SER A 466 8.00 -8.67 13.88
N LEU A 467 7.30 -8.57 12.75
CA LEU A 467 5.87 -8.91 12.68
C LEU A 467 5.57 -10.31 12.12
N ALA A 468 6.51 -10.87 11.36
CA ALA A 468 6.29 -12.07 10.56
C ALA A 468 6.11 -13.33 11.41
N GLY A 469 6.94 -13.54 12.44
CA GLY A 469 6.91 -14.78 13.23
C GLY A 469 5.57 -15.07 13.92
N VAL A 470 4.85 -14.03 14.36
CA VAL A 470 3.60 -14.16 15.12
C VAL A 470 2.37 -14.37 14.24
N ALA A 471 2.26 -13.64 13.12
CA ALA A 471 1.10 -13.72 12.24
C ALA A 471 1.10 -14.98 11.34
N ILE A 472 2.27 -15.60 11.14
CA ILE A 472 2.50 -16.64 10.15
C ILE A 472 2.25 -18.06 10.70
N ALA A 473 2.43 -18.29 12.00
CA ALA A 473 2.50 -19.65 12.55
C ALA A 473 1.18 -20.22 13.12
N VAL A 474 0.10 -19.44 13.12
CA VAL A 474 -1.11 -19.72 13.92
C VAL A 474 -1.92 -20.94 13.45
N ALA A 475 -1.73 -21.41 12.22
CA ALA A 475 -2.73 -22.27 11.57
C ALA A 475 -2.35 -23.76 11.40
N LEU A 476 -1.13 -24.20 11.69
CA LEU A 476 -0.63 -25.49 11.17
C LEU A 476 -0.27 -26.54 12.23
N VAL A 477 0.55 -26.20 13.23
CA VAL A 477 1.05 -27.21 14.19
C VAL A 477 -0.06 -27.75 15.08
N PRO A 478 -0.97 -26.92 15.64
CA PRO A 478 -1.95 -27.47 16.58
C PRO A 478 -2.99 -28.41 15.95
N PRO A 479 -3.52 -28.19 14.73
CA PRO A 479 -4.32 -29.21 14.05
C PRO A 479 -3.56 -30.53 13.84
N LEU A 480 -2.27 -30.48 13.49
CA LEU A 480 -1.44 -31.69 13.38
C LEU A 480 -1.21 -32.37 14.74
N ALA A 481 -1.01 -31.61 15.81
CA ALA A 481 -0.86 -32.15 17.15
C ALA A 481 -2.16 -32.81 17.63
N VAL A 482 -3.32 -32.18 17.43
CA VAL A 482 -4.65 -32.77 17.69
C VAL A 482 -4.87 -34.05 16.86
N SER A 483 -4.43 -34.04 15.60
CA SER A 483 -4.47 -35.23 14.75
C SER A 483 -3.63 -36.38 15.33
N GLY A 484 -2.41 -36.09 15.77
CA GLY A 484 -1.53 -37.06 16.45
C GLY A 484 -2.09 -37.55 17.79
N ILE A 485 -2.69 -36.67 18.59
CA ILE A 485 -3.42 -37.04 19.82
C ILE A 485 -4.55 -38.03 19.49
N GLY A 486 -5.35 -37.74 18.45
CA GLY A 486 -6.40 -38.63 17.99
C GLY A 486 -5.89 -40.03 17.60
N LEU A 487 -4.74 -40.14 16.94
CA LEU A 487 -4.09 -41.44 16.69
C LEU A 487 -3.63 -42.12 17.98
N GLY A 488 -3.10 -41.35 18.94
CA GLY A 488 -2.67 -41.87 20.25
C GLY A 488 -3.84 -42.43 21.06
N TRP A 489 -5.03 -41.84 20.94
CA TRP A 489 -6.26 -42.31 21.58
C TRP A 489 -7.01 -43.39 20.77
N GLY A 490 -6.59 -43.66 19.53
CA GLY A 490 -7.32 -44.55 18.61
C GLY A 490 -8.60 -43.94 18.02
N GLU A 491 -8.82 -42.64 18.20
CA GLU A 491 -9.99 -41.89 17.73
C GLU A 491 -9.81 -41.41 16.29
N TRP A 492 -10.19 -42.26 15.32
CA TRP A 492 -10.05 -41.96 13.90
C TRP A 492 -10.82 -40.71 13.43
N SER A 493 -11.97 -40.43 14.06
CA SER A 493 -12.76 -39.23 13.77
C SER A 493 -11.98 -37.96 14.14
N MET A 494 -11.30 -37.98 15.29
CA MET A 494 -10.47 -36.88 15.76
C MET A 494 -9.25 -36.67 14.84
N PHE A 495 -8.57 -37.76 14.49
CA PHE A 495 -7.43 -37.75 13.58
C PHE A 495 -7.77 -37.11 12.23
N SER A 496 -8.82 -37.62 11.57
CA SER A 496 -9.20 -37.22 10.21
C SER A 496 -9.74 -35.79 10.14
N SER A 497 -10.51 -35.34 11.13
CA SER A 497 -11.07 -33.98 11.16
C SER A 497 -9.98 -32.92 11.36
N ALA A 498 -9.05 -33.16 12.29
CA ALA A 498 -7.94 -32.25 12.54
C ALA A 498 -6.91 -32.25 11.39
N LEU A 499 -6.67 -33.41 10.77
CA LEU A 499 -5.82 -33.52 9.58
C LEU A 499 -6.43 -32.78 8.39
N LEU A 500 -7.74 -32.88 8.21
CA LEU A 500 -8.46 -32.15 7.16
C LEU A 500 -8.28 -30.64 7.33
N LEU A 501 -8.44 -30.12 8.55
CA LEU A 501 -8.18 -28.70 8.87
C LEU A 501 -6.77 -28.28 8.46
N PHE A 502 -5.76 -29.08 8.80
CA PHE A 502 -4.37 -28.84 8.37
C PHE A 502 -4.23 -28.79 6.85
N ILE A 503 -4.79 -29.78 6.13
CA ILE A 503 -4.70 -29.85 4.67
C ILE A 503 -5.36 -28.63 4.02
N THR A 504 -6.54 -28.20 4.48
CA THR A 504 -7.18 -26.96 4.00
C THR A 504 -6.30 -25.75 4.23
N ASN A 505 -5.71 -25.61 5.41
CA ASN A 505 -4.87 -24.48 5.72
C ASN A 505 -3.60 -24.46 4.87
N LEU A 506 -2.95 -25.61 4.71
CA LEU A 506 -1.78 -25.77 3.86
C LEU A 506 -2.08 -25.34 2.42
N VAL A 507 -3.17 -25.85 1.84
CA VAL A 507 -3.53 -25.57 0.44
C VAL A 507 -3.94 -24.11 0.25
N GLY A 508 -4.69 -23.53 1.19
CA GLY A 508 -5.05 -22.10 1.19
C GLY A 508 -3.82 -21.20 1.24
N ILE A 509 -2.87 -21.51 2.14
CA ILE A 509 -1.60 -20.80 2.26
C ILE A 509 -0.80 -20.89 0.94
N VAL A 510 -0.68 -22.09 0.37
CA VAL A 510 0.10 -22.31 -0.86
C VAL A 510 -0.47 -21.50 -2.02
N LEU A 511 -1.79 -21.56 -2.24
CA LEU A 511 -2.45 -20.80 -3.30
C LEU A 511 -2.24 -19.28 -3.10
N ALA A 512 -2.48 -18.79 -1.88
CA ALA A 512 -2.40 -17.37 -1.55
C ALA A 512 -0.97 -16.83 -1.66
N ALA A 513 0.03 -17.58 -1.18
CA ALA A 513 1.43 -17.24 -1.30
C ALA A 513 1.88 -17.24 -2.77
N SER A 514 1.50 -18.24 -3.57
CA SER A 514 1.79 -18.26 -5.01
C SER A 514 1.16 -17.06 -5.73
N LEU A 515 -0.09 -16.69 -5.43
CA LEU A 515 -0.73 -15.53 -6.04
C LEU A 515 -0.06 -14.22 -5.61
N THR A 516 0.38 -14.13 -4.36
CA THR A 516 1.08 -12.96 -3.82
C THR A 516 2.44 -12.78 -4.50
N PHE A 517 3.23 -13.85 -4.64
CA PHE A 517 4.49 -13.79 -5.38
C PHE A 517 4.31 -13.40 -6.85
N LEU A 518 3.20 -13.81 -7.49
CA LEU A 518 2.85 -13.35 -8.83
C LEU A 518 2.56 -11.84 -8.84
N MET A 519 1.74 -11.35 -7.92
CA MET A 519 1.38 -9.92 -7.82
C MET A 519 2.59 -9.03 -7.48
N LEU A 520 3.56 -9.57 -6.74
CA LEU A 520 4.80 -8.86 -6.42
C LEU A 520 5.85 -8.92 -7.53
N GLY A 521 5.65 -9.76 -8.56
CA GLY A 521 6.51 -9.79 -9.74
C GLY A 521 7.64 -10.81 -9.70
N PHE A 522 7.57 -11.82 -8.85
CA PHE A 522 8.60 -12.85 -8.72
C PHE A 522 8.45 -14.01 -9.73
N SER A 523 7.40 -14.01 -10.54
CA SER A 523 7.21 -14.99 -11.62
C SER A 523 6.49 -14.36 -12.83
N PRO A 524 6.95 -14.62 -14.07
CA PRO A 524 6.20 -14.25 -15.27
C PRO A 524 4.84 -14.94 -15.33
N VAL A 525 3.79 -14.22 -15.74
CA VAL A 525 2.41 -14.74 -15.83
C VAL A 525 2.33 -16.01 -16.71
N ALA A 526 3.12 -16.08 -17.79
CA ALA A 526 3.16 -17.23 -18.68
C ALA A 526 3.64 -18.52 -17.98
N VAL A 527 4.61 -18.41 -17.07
CA VAL A 527 5.11 -19.54 -16.26
C VAL A 527 4.15 -19.82 -15.11
N ALA A 528 3.62 -18.79 -14.47
CA ALA A 528 2.71 -18.91 -13.33
C ALA A 528 1.39 -19.65 -13.66
N LYS A 529 0.92 -19.60 -14.91
CA LYS A 529 -0.39 -20.15 -15.31
C LYS A 529 -0.57 -21.62 -14.92
N LYS A 530 0.42 -22.49 -15.18
CA LYS A 530 0.31 -23.91 -14.82
C LYS A 530 0.40 -24.13 -13.31
N GLY A 531 1.29 -23.40 -12.62
CA GLY A 531 1.44 -23.46 -11.17
C GLY A 531 0.13 -23.09 -10.43
N ILE A 532 -0.49 -21.99 -10.83
CA ILE A 532 -1.78 -21.54 -10.29
C ILE A 532 -2.90 -22.53 -10.62
N MET A 533 -2.89 -23.10 -11.83
CA MET A 533 -3.86 -24.14 -12.20
C MET A 533 -3.74 -25.36 -11.29
N TYR A 534 -2.53 -25.87 -11.04
CA TYR A 534 -2.30 -26.99 -10.13
C TYR A 534 -2.71 -26.66 -8.69
N ALA A 535 -2.37 -25.46 -8.19
CA ALA A 535 -2.80 -25.01 -6.86
C ALA A 535 -4.34 -24.94 -6.77
N SER A 536 -5.01 -24.41 -7.79
CA SER A 536 -6.47 -24.29 -7.83
C SER A 536 -7.17 -25.65 -7.88
N VAL A 537 -6.62 -26.61 -8.64
CA VAL A 537 -7.11 -27.99 -8.67
C VAL A 537 -6.96 -28.63 -7.28
N LEU A 538 -5.83 -28.44 -6.61
CA LEU A 538 -5.61 -28.94 -5.26
C LEU A 538 -6.63 -28.37 -4.26
N VAL A 539 -6.92 -27.06 -4.34
CA VAL A 539 -7.98 -26.42 -3.54
C VAL A 539 -9.34 -27.06 -3.82
N ALA A 540 -9.69 -27.26 -5.09
CA ALA A 540 -10.96 -27.86 -5.47
C ALA A 540 -11.11 -29.29 -4.91
N ILE A 541 -10.05 -30.10 -4.98
CA ILE A 541 -10.01 -31.46 -4.41
C ILE A 541 -10.26 -31.43 -2.90
N VAL A 542 -9.62 -30.52 -2.17
CA VAL A 542 -9.74 -30.42 -0.71
C VAL A 542 -11.08 -29.82 -0.26
N THR A 543 -11.71 -28.99 -1.10
CA THR A 543 -13.01 -28.37 -0.80
C THR A 543 -14.14 -29.41 -0.69
N VAL A 544 -14.06 -30.51 -1.43
CA VAL A 544 -15.06 -31.58 -1.41
C VAL A 544 -15.16 -32.26 -0.03
N PRO A 545 -14.09 -32.86 0.54
CA PRO A 545 -14.16 -33.47 1.87
C PRO A 545 -14.42 -32.46 2.99
N LEU A 546 -14.00 -31.19 2.82
CA LEU A 546 -14.35 -30.11 3.75
C LEU A 546 -15.86 -29.87 3.77
N SER A 547 -16.49 -29.81 2.60
CA SER A 547 -17.94 -29.61 2.47
C SER A 547 -18.71 -30.76 3.11
N LEU A 548 -18.26 -32.01 2.89
CA LEU A 548 -18.87 -33.19 3.51
C LEU A 548 -18.73 -33.19 5.03
N SER A 549 -17.54 -32.86 5.55
CA SER A 549 -17.28 -32.79 6.99
C SER A 549 -18.09 -31.69 7.66
N PHE A 550 -18.21 -30.53 7.00
CA PHE A 550 -19.03 -29.41 7.47
C PHE A 550 -20.52 -29.77 7.54
N ILE A 551 -21.04 -30.50 6.55
CA ILE A 551 -22.44 -30.99 6.56
C ILE A 551 -22.66 -31.95 7.73
N LYS A 552 -21.74 -32.89 7.96
CA LYS A 552 -21.82 -33.84 9.08
C LYS A 552 -21.79 -33.13 10.43
N MET A 553 -20.84 -32.21 10.63
CA MET A 553 -20.75 -31.42 11.85
C MET A 553 -22.01 -30.56 12.09
N LYS A 554 -22.56 -29.94 11.04
CA LYS A 554 -23.80 -29.17 11.15
C LYS A 554 -24.96 -30.05 11.61
N HIS A 555 -25.05 -31.26 11.08
CA HIS A 555 -26.06 -32.25 11.47
C HIS A 555 -25.91 -32.64 12.96
N ASP A 556 -24.70 -32.94 13.41
CA ASP A 556 -24.41 -33.31 14.81
C ASP A 556 -24.73 -32.16 15.79
N LEU A 557 -24.36 -30.92 15.44
CA LEU A 557 -24.68 -29.73 16.22
C LEU A 557 -26.18 -29.42 16.26
N ASP A 558 -26.91 -29.65 15.17
CA ASP A 558 -28.36 -29.45 15.11
C ASP A 558 -29.08 -30.47 16.00
N ILE A 559 -28.64 -31.74 15.98
CA ILE A 559 -29.13 -32.78 16.90
C ILE A 559 -28.87 -32.37 18.36
N GLN A 560 -27.65 -31.95 18.70
CA GLN A 560 -27.32 -31.52 20.06
C GLN A 560 -28.18 -30.32 20.51
N LYS A 561 -28.41 -29.32 19.65
CA LYS A 561 -29.28 -28.17 19.95
C LYS A 561 -30.74 -28.58 20.11
N GLN A 562 -31.25 -29.44 19.23
CA GLN A 562 -32.62 -29.92 19.29
C GLN A 562 -32.86 -30.76 20.55
N LEU A 563 -31.89 -31.57 20.99
CA LEU A 563 -32.03 -32.39 22.19
C LEU A 563 -31.78 -31.61 23.49
N SER A 564 -30.89 -30.60 23.50
CA SER A 564 -30.59 -29.79 24.71
C SER A 564 -31.60 -28.70 25.01
N SER A 565 -32.28 -28.16 23.99
CA SER A 565 -33.37 -27.18 24.17
C SER A 565 -34.71 -27.81 24.55
N PHE A 566 -34.77 -29.14 24.59
CA PHE A 566 -36.00 -29.89 24.75
C PHE A 566 -36.19 -30.33 26.21
N ALA A 567 -37.29 -29.89 26.82
CA ALA A 567 -37.79 -30.40 28.09
C ALA A 567 -38.95 -31.34 27.79
N VAL A 568 -38.90 -32.58 28.29
CA VAL A 568 -39.94 -33.59 28.07
C VAL A 568 -40.64 -33.85 29.37
N THR A 569 -41.97 -33.78 29.37
CA THR A 569 -42.78 -34.24 30.49
C THR A 569 -43.31 -35.64 30.18
N ILE A 570 -42.77 -36.68 30.83
CA ILE A 570 -43.29 -38.06 30.73
C ILE A 570 -44.02 -38.35 32.05
N ASN A 571 -45.32 -38.66 32.00
CA ASN A 571 -46.12 -38.98 33.20
C ASN A 571 -46.00 -37.96 34.35
N LYS A 572 -46.01 -36.65 34.04
CA LYS A 572 -45.81 -35.53 34.98
C LYS A 572 -44.39 -35.39 35.57
N LYS A 573 -43.41 -36.17 35.11
CA LYS A 573 -41.99 -36.00 35.45
C LYS A 573 -41.31 -35.13 34.41
N GLU A 574 -40.70 -34.04 34.83
CA GLU A 574 -39.90 -33.19 33.93
C GLU A 574 -38.52 -33.82 33.70
N ILE A 575 -38.12 -33.88 32.44
CA ILE A 575 -36.88 -34.47 31.98
C ILE A 575 -36.12 -33.45 31.14
N HIS A 576 -34.86 -33.22 31.52
CA HIS A 576 -33.92 -32.40 30.79
C HIS A 576 -32.70 -33.21 30.39
N LEU A 577 -32.23 -33.01 29.16
CA LEU A 577 -31.02 -33.65 28.66
C LEU A 577 -29.84 -32.67 28.74
N LYS A 578 -28.73 -33.11 29.32
CA LYS A 578 -27.45 -32.39 29.34
C LYS A 578 -26.33 -33.29 28.81
N ASN A 579 -25.18 -32.68 28.50
CA ASN A 579 -23.96 -33.37 28.04
C ASN A 579 -24.25 -34.41 26.94
N ILE A 580 -24.89 -33.95 25.86
CA ILE A 580 -25.33 -34.82 24.76
C ILE A 580 -24.18 -34.96 23.78
N GLU A 581 -23.66 -36.16 23.62
CA GLU A 581 -22.62 -36.50 22.67
C GLU A 581 -23.17 -37.47 21.63
N THR A 582 -22.98 -37.15 20.35
CA THR A 582 -23.44 -37.98 19.24
C THR A 582 -22.23 -38.53 18.49
N GLN A 583 -22.09 -39.86 18.46
CA GLN A 583 -21.08 -40.55 17.66
C GLN A 583 -21.76 -41.55 16.72
N GLY A 584 -21.97 -41.15 15.46
CA GLY A 584 -22.66 -41.98 14.48
C GLY A 584 -24.11 -42.27 14.90
N LYS A 585 -24.46 -43.55 15.08
CA LYS A 585 -25.80 -43.98 15.55
C LYS A 585 -25.90 -44.12 17.08
N GLU A 586 -24.91 -43.61 17.81
CA GLU A 586 -24.90 -43.67 19.27
C GLU A 586 -25.09 -42.26 19.84
N VAL A 587 -26.04 -42.13 20.77
CA VAL A 587 -26.32 -40.91 21.52
C VAL A 587 -26.00 -41.19 22.97
N ARG A 588 -25.01 -40.48 23.53
CA ARG A 588 -24.72 -40.47 24.96
C ARG A 588 -25.30 -39.21 25.57
N CYS A 589 -26.02 -39.31 26.67
CA CYS A 589 -26.59 -38.14 27.33
C CYS A 589 -26.74 -38.32 28.85
N GLU A 590 -26.72 -37.20 29.57
CA GLU A 590 -27.17 -37.13 30.95
C GLU A 590 -28.64 -36.76 30.99
N VAL A 591 -29.43 -37.60 31.65
CA VAL A 591 -30.87 -37.43 31.84
C VAL A 591 -31.09 -36.92 33.26
N ILE A 592 -31.52 -35.66 33.39
CA ILE A 592 -31.94 -35.07 34.66
C ILE A 592 -33.46 -35.19 34.75
N ALA A 593 -33.96 -35.95 35.71
CA ALA A 593 -35.38 -36.19 35.89
C ALA A 593 -35.83 -35.82 37.31
N SER A 594 -37.06 -35.32 37.44
CA SER A 594 -37.65 -34.97 38.74
C SER A 594 -37.95 -36.18 39.64
N ASP A 595 -37.98 -37.40 39.09
CA ASP A 595 -38.24 -38.65 39.82
C ASP A 595 -37.72 -39.88 39.04
N ILE A 596 -37.60 -41.04 39.70
CA ILE A 596 -37.07 -42.28 39.14
C ILE A 596 -37.92 -42.76 37.96
N LEU A 597 -37.29 -42.96 36.81
CA LEU A 597 -37.98 -43.41 35.59
C LEU A 597 -38.15 -44.93 35.57
N SER A 598 -39.37 -45.39 35.28
CA SER A 598 -39.70 -46.81 35.09
C SER A 598 -39.10 -47.36 33.78
N LYS A 599 -39.10 -48.68 33.60
CA LYS A 599 -38.59 -49.32 32.37
C LYS A 599 -39.36 -48.86 31.12
N GLU A 600 -40.67 -48.67 31.24
CA GLU A 600 -41.54 -48.19 30.16
C GLU A 600 -41.28 -46.72 29.83
N GLU A 601 -41.03 -45.88 30.85
CA GLU A 601 -40.69 -44.47 30.68
C GLU A 601 -39.33 -44.29 30.02
N LYS A 602 -38.35 -45.16 30.30
CA LYS A 602 -37.04 -45.17 29.64
C LYS A 602 -37.14 -45.56 28.16
N GLU A 603 -37.98 -46.53 27.81
CA GLU A 603 -38.24 -46.89 26.40
C GLU A 603 -38.99 -45.78 25.66
N MET A 604 -39.92 -45.07 26.32
CA MET A 604 -40.55 -43.88 25.76
C MET A 604 -39.53 -42.77 25.51
N LEU A 605 -38.65 -42.48 26.46
CA LEU A 605 -37.59 -41.50 26.30
C LEU A 605 -36.65 -41.86 25.14
N LYS A 606 -36.27 -43.14 25.01
CA LYS A 606 -35.47 -43.63 23.88
C LYS A 606 -36.17 -43.42 22.53
N LYS A 607 -37.47 -43.71 22.44
CA LYS A 607 -38.26 -43.45 21.22
C LYS A 607 -38.32 -41.97 20.88
N ILE A 608 -38.54 -41.10 21.88
CA ILE A 608 -38.58 -39.65 21.69
C ILE A 608 -37.23 -39.13 21.18
N ILE A 609 -36.12 -39.63 21.73
CA ILE A 609 -34.77 -39.29 21.24
C ILE A 609 -34.59 -39.78 19.81
N ALA A 610 -34.98 -41.02 19.48
CA ALA A 610 -34.86 -41.57 18.12
C ALA A 610 -35.71 -40.81 17.08
N ASP A 611 -36.96 -40.49 17.41
CA ASP A 611 -37.86 -39.71 16.53
C ASP A 611 -37.29 -38.31 16.26
N LYS A 612 -36.57 -37.73 17.22
CA LYS A 612 -35.93 -36.42 17.06
C LYS A 612 -34.63 -36.46 16.30
N VAL A 613 -33.83 -37.51 16.45
CA VAL A 613 -32.65 -37.71 15.60
C VAL A 613 -33.07 -38.05 14.15
N GLY A 614 -34.29 -38.57 13.94
CA GLY A 614 -34.81 -38.91 12.63
C GLY A 614 -34.29 -40.24 12.07
N GLU A 615 -33.55 -40.99 12.88
CA GLU A 615 -33.02 -42.33 12.57
C GLU A 615 -33.01 -43.21 13.84
N GLU A 616 -32.97 -44.53 13.67
CA GLU A 616 -32.77 -45.44 14.81
C GLU A 616 -31.38 -45.25 15.44
N VAL A 617 -31.36 -44.83 16.71
CA VAL A 617 -30.15 -44.61 17.49
C VAL A 617 -30.09 -45.50 18.73
N ARG A 618 -28.87 -45.91 19.10
CA ARG A 618 -28.57 -46.53 20.39
C ARG A 618 -28.32 -45.42 21.40
N VAL A 619 -29.13 -45.39 22.46
CA VAL A 619 -29.06 -44.36 23.50
C VAL A 619 -28.36 -44.93 24.73
N PHE A 620 -27.28 -44.29 25.16
CA PHE A 620 -26.62 -44.54 26.44
C PHE A 620 -26.90 -43.35 27.36
N ALA A 621 -27.55 -43.59 28.48
CA ALA A 621 -28.01 -42.54 29.37
C ALA A 621 -27.51 -42.74 30.80
N SER A 622 -26.98 -41.66 31.39
CA SER A 622 -26.72 -41.56 32.83
C SER A 622 -27.86 -40.80 33.48
N PHE A 623 -28.50 -41.37 34.50
CA PHE A 623 -29.68 -40.78 35.13
C PHE A 623 -29.30 -40.05 36.42
N TRP A 624 -29.72 -38.79 36.53
CA TRP A 624 -29.57 -37.93 37.69
C TRP A 624 -30.95 -37.54 38.20
N TYR A 625 -31.19 -37.69 39.50
CA TYR A 625 -32.47 -37.38 40.13
C TYR A 625 -32.28 -36.26 41.16
N GLU A 626 -33.27 -35.38 41.25
CA GLU A 626 -33.34 -34.39 42.32
C GLU A 626 -33.63 -35.10 43.66
N LEU A 627 -32.86 -34.77 44.71
CA LEU A 627 -32.91 -35.45 46.02
C LEU A 627 -33.99 -34.88 46.93
#